data_AF-A8LT15-F1
#
_entry.id   AF-A8LT15-F1
#
_cell.length_a   1.000
_cell.length_b   1.000
_cell.length_c   1.000
_cell.angle_alpha   90.00
_cell.angle_beta   90.00
_cell.angle_gamma   90.00
#
_symmetry.space_group_name_H-M   'P 1'
#
loop_
_entity.id
_entity.type
_entity.pdbx_description
1 polymer ?
#
loop_
_entity_poly.entity_id
_entity_poly.type
_entity_poly.pdbx_seq_one_letter_code
_entity_poly.pdbx_strand_id
1 'polypeptide(L)' 'MKTFEYNILSFPMTRKTSLSDMQASLNEKGADGWEVVSISTSEFANIGHTVFLKRETTPAGATA' A
#
# COMPACT_ATOMS: atom_id res chain seq x y z
N MET A 1 -12.66 -4.72 -19.72
CA MET A 1 -12.03 -3.68 -18.87
C MET A 1 -11.46 -4.38 -17.65
N LYS A 2 -10.24 -4.00 -17.23
CA LYS A 2 -9.63 -4.51 -16.00
C LYS A 2 -10.22 -3.76 -14.80
N THR A 3 -10.63 -4.48 -13.76
CA THR A 3 -11.10 -3.90 -12.49
C THR A 3 -9.91 -3.80 -11.53
N PHE A 4 -9.87 -2.72 -10.77
CA PHE A 4 -8.81 -2.48 -9.79
C PHE A 4 -9.43 -2.22 -8.42
N GLU A 5 -8.87 -2.85 -7.41
CA GLU A 5 -9.07 -2.49 -6.01
C GLU A 5 -7.99 -1.50 -5.58
N TYR A 6 -8.34 -0.58 -4.70
CA TYR A 6 -7.42 0.40 -4.13
C TYR A 6 -7.39 0.26 -2.62
N ASN A 7 -6.21 0.39 -2.04
CA ASN A 7 -6.00 0.38 -0.59
C ASN A 7 -5.04 1.51 -0.19
N ILE A 8 -5.28 2.11 0.96
CA ILE A 8 -4.50 3.22 1.48
C ILE A 8 -3.95 2.81 2.84
N LEU A 9 -2.63 2.83 2.98
CA LEU A 9 -1.94 2.56 4.23
C LEU A 9 -1.31 3.85 4.74
N SER A 10 -1.40 4.11 6.03
CA SER A 10 -0.76 5.26 6.67
C SER A 10 0.17 4.78 7.78
N PHE A 11 1.44 5.15 7.66
CA PHE A 11 2.51 4.76 8.57
C PHE A 11 2.98 5.99 9.34
N PRO A 12 2.56 6.16 10.61
CA PRO A 12 2.97 7.32 11.39
C PRO A 12 4.46 7.25 11.75
N MET A 13 5.20 8.34 11.56
CA MET A 13 6.66 8.38 11.81
C MET A 13 7.01 8.67 13.27
N THR A 14 6.17 8.24 14.20
CA THR A 14 6.29 8.56 15.63
C THR A 14 7.33 7.71 16.36
N ARG A 15 7.89 6.67 15.72
CA ARG A 15 8.88 5.75 16.32
C ARG A 15 9.96 5.33 15.32
N LYS A 16 11.16 5.00 15.83
CA LYS A 16 12.29 4.47 15.04
C LYS A 16 11.95 3.21 14.23
N THR A 17 10.95 2.44 14.65
CA THR A 17 10.52 1.19 14.01
C THR A 17 9.53 1.38 12.85
N SER A 18 9.03 2.60 12.60
CA SER A 18 7.96 2.83 11.62
C SER A 18 8.35 2.46 10.18
N LEU A 19 9.63 2.58 9.81
CA LEU A 19 10.10 2.19 8.47
C LEU A 19 10.16 0.66 8.30
N SER A 20 10.55 -0.08 9.33
CA SER A 20 10.58 -1.54 9.30
C SER A 20 9.17 -2.12 9.24
N ASP A 21 8.22 -1.52 9.96
CA ASP A 21 6.80 -1.87 9.93
C ASP A 21 6.17 -1.59 8.55
N MET A 22 6.50 -0.43 7.97
CA MET A 22 6.12 -0.10 6.60
C MET A 22 6.67 -1.12 5.59
N GLN A 23 7.95 -1.48 5.70
CA GLN A 23 8.55 -2.47 4.82
C GLN A 23 7.88 -3.84 4.94
N ALA A 24 7.61 -4.31 6.17
CA ALA A 24 6.92 -5.58 6.41
C ALA A 24 5.52 -5.57 5.77
N SER A 25 4.73 -4.53 6.06
CA SER A 25 3.37 -4.37 5.53
C SER A 25 3.35 -4.33 3.99
N LEU A 26 4.31 -3.64 3.36
CA LEU A 26 4.39 -3.57 1.89
C LEU A 26 4.82 -4.90 1.27
N ASN A 27 5.72 -5.65 1.92
CA ASN A 27 6.11 -6.97 1.46
C ASN A 27 4.92 -7.96 1.52
N GLU A 28 4.16 -7.94 2.61
CA GLU A 28 2.94 -8.76 2.76
C GLU A 28 1.92 -8.40 1.67
N LYS A 29 1.65 -7.10 1.47
CA LYS A 29 0.73 -6.64 0.42
C LYS A 29 1.24 -6.97 -0.98
N GLY A 30 2.54 -6.86 -1.23
CA GLY A 30 3.14 -7.29 -2.49
C GLY A 30 2.94 -8.78 -2.77
N ALA A 31 3.06 -9.64 -1.74
CA ALA A 31 2.76 -11.06 -1.86
C ALA A 31 1.27 -11.34 -2.15
N ASP A 32 0.37 -10.49 -1.65
CA ASP A 32 -1.07 -10.49 -1.96
C ASP A 32 -1.43 -9.89 -3.35
N GLY A 33 -0.43 -9.51 -4.14
CA GLY A 33 -0.59 -8.95 -5.49
C GLY A 33 -0.93 -7.46 -5.53
N TRP A 34 -0.71 -6.73 -4.43
CA TRP A 34 -0.84 -5.27 -4.41
C TRP A 34 0.41 -4.60 -4.95
N GLU A 35 0.19 -3.60 -5.79
CA GLU A 35 1.22 -2.75 -6.37
C GLU A 35 1.16 -1.36 -5.73
N VAL A 36 2.32 -0.81 -5.37
CA VAL A 36 2.43 0.56 -4.89
C VAL A 36 2.28 1.52 -6.06
N VAL A 37 1.29 2.41 -5.97
CA VAL A 37 1.00 3.43 -6.98
C VAL A 37 1.70 4.74 -6.66
N SER A 38 1.64 5.15 -5.39
CA SER A 38 2.22 6.42 -4.95
C SER A 38 2.50 6.38 -3.46
N ILE A 39 3.50 7.13 -3.03
CA ILE A 39 3.82 7.36 -1.63
C ILE A 39 3.81 8.87 -1.42
N SER A 40 2.93 9.33 -0.56
CA SER A 40 2.87 10.73 -0.12
C SER A 40 3.47 10.83 1.28
N THR A 41 4.53 11.60 1.40
CA THR A 41 5.16 11.90 2.70
C THR A 41 4.60 13.22 3.20
N SER A 42 4.01 13.21 4.39
CA SER A 42 3.51 14.45 5.00
C SER A 42 4.66 15.17 5.71
N GLU A 43 5.21 16.20 5.04
CA GLU A 43 6.33 17.01 5.53
C GLU A 43 5.91 17.98 6.64
N PHE A 44 4.64 18.39 6.65
CA PHE A 44 4.06 19.17 7.75
C PHE A 44 3.82 18.26 8.96
N ALA A 45 4.68 18.42 9.99
CA ALA A 45 4.57 17.89 11.34
C ALA A 45 5.00 16.42 11.62
N ASN A 46 5.97 15.85 10.86
CA ASN A 46 6.52 14.51 11.14
C ASN A 46 5.44 13.41 11.25
N ILE A 47 4.34 13.54 10.52
CA ILE A 47 3.12 12.76 10.77
C ILE A 47 3.18 11.36 10.17
N GLY A 48 3.95 11.12 9.10
CA GLY A 48 4.07 9.78 8.52
C GLY A 48 4.12 9.72 7.00
N HIS A 49 4.15 8.49 6.48
CA HIS A 49 4.00 8.17 5.06
C HIS A 49 2.61 7.60 4.79
N THR A 50 1.95 8.08 3.74
CA THR A 50 0.73 7.47 3.21
C THR A 50 1.07 6.77 1.90
N VAL A 51 0.77 5.48 1.82
CA VAL A 51 1.02 4.64 0.64
C VAL A 51 -0.30 4.29 -0.01
N PHE A 52 -0.40 4.57 -1.30
CA PHE A 52 -1.52 4.20 -2.15
C PHE A 52 -1.16 2.93 -2.91
N LEU A 53 -1.97 1.89 -2.75
CA LEU A 53 -1.81 0.62 -3.44
C LEU A 53 -2.99 0.36 -4.36
N LYS A 54 -2.72 -0.35 -5.45
CA LYS A 54 -3.74 -0.92 -6.33
C LYS A 54 -3.53 -2.41 -6.45
N ARG A 55 -4.59 -3.17 -6.73
CA ARG A 55 -4.50 -4.58 -7.12
C ARG A 55 -5.47 -4.82 -8.25
N GLU A 56 -5.02 -5.55 -9.27
CA GLU A 56 -5.93 -6.04 -10.31
C GLU A 56 -6.87 -7.08 -9.71
N THR A 57 -8.17 -6.84 -9.78
CA THR A 57 -9.16 -7.87 -9.52
C THR A 57 -9.54 -8.51 -10.83
N THR A 58 -9.27 -9.81 -10.95
CA THR A 58 -9.99 -10.61 -11.93
C THR A 58 -11.40 -10.80 -11.39
N PRO A 59 -12.47 -10.43 -12.11
CA PRO A 59 -13.80 -10.82 -11.70
C PRO A 59 -13.82 -12.34 -11.57
N ALA A 60 -14.26 -12.84 -10.40
CA ALA A 60 -14.45 -14.26 -10.15
C ALA A 60 -15.43 -14.80 -11.21
N GLY A 61 -14.89 -15.38 -12.29
CA GLY A 61 -15.66 -15.74 -13.48
C GLY A 61 -14.88 -15.67 -14.80
N ALA A 62 -13.71 -15.03 -14.85
CA ALA A 62 -12.81 -15.14 -15.99
C ALA A 62 -11.75 -16.23 -15.73
N THR A 63 -12.18 -17.49 -15.72
CA THR A 63 -11.29 -18.61 -16.02
C THR A 63 -10.77 -18.49 -17.44
N ALA A 64 -9.46 -18.61 -17.62
CA ALA A 64 -8.82 -19.00 -18.86
C ALA A 64 -7.79 -20.07 -18.54
#